data_AF-A0A1E7X0Z8-F1
#
_entry.id   AF-A0A1E7X0Z8-F1
#
_cell.length_a   1.000
_cell.length_b   1.000
_cell.length_c   1.000
_cell.angle_alpha   90.00
_cell.angle_beta   90.00
_cell.angle_gamma   90.00
#
_symmetry.space_group_name_H-M   'P 1'
#
loop_
_entity.id
_entity.type
_entity.pdbx_description
1 polymer ?
#
loop_
_entity_poly.entity_id
_entity_poly.type
_entity_poly.pdbx_seq_one_letter_code
_entity_poly.pdbx_strand_id
1 'polypeptide(L)'
;MFTPTFTSLRRAALVLALSACTSLASAASVFQIELDTSSLVAANGPSGWIDLQFNPGNSGTPYAQALLTNFFGFGDAANAVTAGNVSGSLASGYVIGNNDASGYNDLFHGVNFGGKVGFTVTFSGDLDPSLSGLGSAFGVSLFDNSGTVALGTAAANGALVVLNWTSLGSAVATPLVNQIGTSVSAVPEPHTWLMLGAGLALLGGVARRRRQHG
;
A
#
# COMPACT_ATOMS: atom_id res chain seq x y z
N MET A 1 -26.62 -47.69 16.81
CA MET A 1 -26.35 -47.31 15.41
C MET A 1 -27.03 -45.95 15.17
N PHE A 2 -26.27 -44.86 15.23
CA PHE A 2 -26.81 -43.50 15.05
C PHE A 2 -27.01 -43.26 13.55
N THR A 3 -28.25 -43.11 13.11
CA THR A 3 -28.59 -42.68 11.75
C THR A 3 -28.60 -41.14 11.74
N PRO A 4 -27.61 -40.47 11.13
CA PRO A 4 -27.64 -39.02 11.02
C PRO A 4 -28.82 -38.64 10.11
N THR A 5 -29.75 -37.83 10.63
CA THR A 5 -30.87 -37.29 9.87
C THR A 5 -30.34 -36.34 8.79
N PHE A 6 -30.87 -36.40 7.56
CA PHE A 6 -30.44 -35.60 6.39
C PHE A 6 -30.32 -34.08 6.62
N THR A 7 -30.99 -33.55 7.65
CA THR A 7 -30.90 -32.16 8.12
C THR A 7 -29.55 -31.81 8.74
N SER A 8 -28.85 -32.76 9.37
CA SER A 8 -27.53 -32.56 9.97
C SER A 8 -26.42 -32.42 8.92
N LEU A 9 -26.46 -33.24 7.86
CA LEU A 9 -25.52 -33.20 6.73
C LEU A 9 -25.60 -31.90 5.93
N ARG A 10 -26.82 -31.37 5.68
CA ARG A 10 -27.00 -30.08 4.99
C ARG A 10 -26.48 -28.90 5.81
N ARG A 11 -26.66 -28.92 7.13
CA ARG A 11 -26.13 -27.90 8.03
C ARG A 11 -24.60 -27.98 8.13
N ALA A 12 -24.04 -29.18 8.22
CA ALA A 12 -22.60 -29.39 8.22
C ALA A 12 -21.94 -28.94 6.92
N ALA A 13 -22.53 -29.26 5.75
CA ALA A 13 -22.04 -28.78 4.45
C ALA A 13 -22.12 -27.26 4.31
N LEU A 14 -23.19 -26.63 4.85
CA LEU A 14 -23.34 -25.19 4.84
C LEU A 14 -22.31 -24.51 5.77
N VAL A 15 -22.04 -25.07 6.95
CA VAL A 15 -20.99 -24.59 7.85
C VAL A 15 -19.62 -24.74 7.20
N LEU A 16 -19.32 -25.87 6.57
CA LEU A 16 -18.06 -26.09 5.86
C LEU A 16 -17.88 -25.12 4.68
N ALA A 17 -18.95 -24.84 3.94
CA ALA A 17 -18.94 -23.86 2.85
C ALA A 17 -18.75 -22.42 3.36
N LEU A 18 -19.37 -22.05 4.49
CA LEU A 18 -19.16 -20.73 5.10
C LEU A 18 -17.74 -20.59 5.69
N SER A 19 -17.19 -21.65 6.29
CA SER A 19 -15.82 -21.70 6.81
C SER A 19 -14.76 -21.65 5.70
N ALA A 20 -15.06 -22.17 4.51
CA ALA A 20 -14.18 -22.02 3.34
C ALA A 20 -14.17 -20.58 2.76
N CYS A 21 -15.15 -19.75 3.12
CA CYS A 21 -15.24 -18.35 2.71
C CYS A 21 -14.66 -17.37 3.75
N THR A 22 -14.29 -17.82 4.95
CA THR A 22 -13.63 -16.97 5.94
C THR A 22 -12.15 -16.81 5.61
N SER A 23 -11.87 -15.75 4.86
CA SER A 23 -10.63 -14.94 4.85
C SER A 23 -9.30 -15.65 4.55
N LEU A 24 -8.87 -15.57 3.30
CA LEU A 24 -7.56 -14.98 3.05
C LEU A 24 -7.80 -13.47 2.98
N ALA A 25 -7.49 -12.74 4.06
CA ALA A 25 -7.25 -11.32 3.89
C ALA A 25 -6.00 -11.23 3.02
N SER A 26 -6.16 -10.97 1.72
CA SER A 26 -5.04 -10.66 0.84
C SER A 26 -4.36 -9.43 1.45
N ALA A 27 -3.09 -9.56 1.84
CA ALA A 27 -2.34 -8.42 2.30
C ALA A 27 -2.20 -7.46 1.11
N ALA A 28 -2.51 -6.19 1.34
CA ALA A 28 -2.74 -5.25 0.25
C ALA A 28 -1.46 -4.99 -0.55
N SER A 29 -1.62 -4.84 -1.85
CA SER A 29 -0.58 -4.38 -2.78
C SER A 29 -0.77 -2.92 -3.20
N VAL A 30 -1.91 -2.30 -2.85
CA VAL A 30 -2.26 -0.94 -3.21
C VAL A 30 -2.54 -0.11 -1.96
N PHE A 31 -1.90 1.05 -1.85
CA PHE A 31 -2.07 1.97 -0.73
C PHE A 31 -2.28 3.40 -1.21
N GLN A 32 -3.22 4.10 -0.57
CA GLN A 32 -3.33 5.54 -0.64
C GLN A 32 -2.56 6.16 0.52
N ILE A 33 -1.64 7.07 0.20
CA ILE A 33 -0.80 7.78 1.16
C ILE A 33 -1.18 9.26 1.15
N GLU A 34 -1.42 9.83 2.34
CA GLU A 34 -1.68 11.25 2.52
C GLU A 34 -0.87 11.81 3.70
N LEU A 35 -0.16 12.92 3.47
CA LEU A 35 0.63 13.65 4.45
C LEU A 35 0.00 15.05 4.62
N ASP A 36 -0.45 15.39 5.82
CA ASP A 36 -0.92 16.74 6.15
C ASP A 36 0.27 17.63 6.51
N THR A 37 0.63 18.51 5.58
CA THR A 37 1.79 19.40 5.67
C THR A 37 1.44 20.79 6.17
N SER A 38 0.19 21.03 6.60
CA SER A 38 -0.28 22.35 7.02
C SER A 38 0.56 22.95 8.15
N SER A 39 1.00 22.13 9.11
CA SER A 39 1.83 22.56 10.24
C SER A 39 3.27 22.91 9.87
N LEU A 40 3.75 22.49 8.69
CA LEU A 40 5.14 22.71 8.26
C LEU A 40 5.38 24.13 7.74
N VAL A 41 4.34 24.82 7.26
CA VAL A 41 4.47 26.10 6.54
C VAL A 41 5.06 27.20 7.41
N ALA A 42 4.63 27.30 8.67
CA ALA A 42 5.04 28.39 9.55
C ALA A 42 6.56 28.42 9.79
N ALA A 43 7.21 27.25 9.80
CA ALA A 43 8.64 27.14 10.08
C ALA A 43 9.50 26.96 8.81
N ASN A 44 8.94 26.37 7.74
CA ASN A 44 9.72 25.93 6.57
C ASN A 44 9.34 26.66 5.27
N GLY A 45 8.29 27.47 5.28
CA GLY A 45 7.73 28.09 4.08
C GLY A 45 6.75 27.19 3.32
N PRO A 46 6.23 27.65 2.17
CA PRO A 46 5.14 27.00 1.46
C PRO A 46 5.58 25.84 0.56
N SER A 47 6.87 25.51 0.50
CA SER A 47 7.43 24.48 -0.38
C SER A 47 8.48 23.65 0.33
N GLY A 48 8.67 22.43 -0.16
CA GLY A 48 9.69 21.50 0.29
C GLY A 48 9.89 20.39 -0.72
N TRP A 49 10.46 19.29 -0.27
CA TRP A 49 10.73 18.13 -1.13
C TRP A 49 10.16 16.85 -0.52
N ILE A 50 9.81 15.90 -1.38
CA ILE A 50 9.47 14.54 -1.02
C ILE A 50 10.47 13.60 -1.65
N ASP A 51 10.88 12.60 -0.87
CA ASP A 51 11.78 11.52 -1.27
C ASP A 51 10.99 10.21 -1.22
N LEU A 52 10.96 9.51 -2.34
CA LEU A 52 10.22 8.26 -2.56
C LEU A 52 11.18 7.20 -3.04
N GLN A 53 11.50 6.24 -2.17
CA GLN A 53 12.50 5.21 -2.48
C GLN A 53 11.90 3.84 -2.47
N PHE A 54 12.39 2.95 -3.33
CA PHE A 54 12.05 1.52 -3.29
C PHE A 54 13.29 0.66 -3.46
N ASN A 55 13.82 0.13 -2.36
CA ASN A 55 15.12 -0.54 -2.36
C ASN A 55 15.03 -1.98 -1.84
N PRO A 56 15.86 -2.90 -2.33
CA PRO A 56 15.92 -4.27 -1.83
C PRO A 56 16.55 -4.28 -0.44
N GLY A 57 15.93 -4.99 0.51
CA GLY A 57 16.46 -5.10 1.87
C GLY A 57 17.69 -6.00 1.98
N ASN A 58 17.85 -6.94 1.03
CA ASN A 58 18.89 -7.96 1.03
C ASN A 58 19.36 -8.29 -0.39
N SER A 59 20.57 -8.82 -0.52
CA SER A 59 21.01 -9.44 -1.77
C SER A 59 20.14 -10.64 -2.11
N GLY A 60 19.78 -10.79 -3.39
CA GLY A 60 18.91 -11.88 -3.85
C GLY A 60 17.41 -11.62 -3.68
N THR A 61 16.99 -10.42 -3.22
CA THR A 61 15.58 -10.02 -3.27
C THR A 61 15.10 -10.07 -4.74
N PRO A 62 13.98 -10.78 -5.04
CA PRO A 62 13.41 -10.81 -6.39
C PRO A 62 13.03 -9.43 -6.90
N TYR A 63 12.89 -9.31 -8.23
CA TYR A 63 12.46 -8.05 -8.81
C TYR A 63 11.08 -7.67 -8.31
N ALA A 64 10.94 -6.40 -7.93
CA ALA A 64 9.68 -5.78 -7.62
C ALA A 64 9.70 -4.31 -8.08
N GLN A 65 8.51 -3.73 -8.17
CA GLN A 65 8.33 -2.33 -8.51
C GLN A 65 7.19 -1.68 -7.73
N ALA A 66 7.31 -0.38 -7.51
CA ALA A 66 6.29 0.51 -6.99
C ALA A 66 5.82 1.44 -8.11
N LEU A 67 4.55 1.32 -8.51
CA LEU A 67 3.87 2.26 -9.40
C LEU A 67 3.19 3.35 -8.56
N LEU A 68 3.55 4.60 -8.83
CA LEU A 68 3.07 5.79 -8.15
C LEU A 68 2.13 6.57 -9.08
N THR A 69 0.91 6.86 -8.61
CA THR A 69 -0.16 7.50 -9.39
C THR A 69 -0.99 8.43 -8.51
N ASN A 70 -1.98 9.12 -9.10
CA ASN A 70 -2.97 9.93 -8.38
C ASN A 70 -2.34 11.00 -7.45
N PHE A 71 -1.30 11.67 -7.94
CA PHE A 71 -0.56 12.68 -7.18
C PHE A 71 -1.39 13.93 -6.89
N PHE A 72 -1.24 14.48 -5.69
CA PHE A 72 -1.69 15.82 -5.33
C PHE A 72 -0.72 16.46 -4.34
N GLY A 73 -0.65 17.79 -4.37
CA GLY A 73 0.34 18.54 -3.58
C GLY A 73 1.76 18.51 -4.15
N PHE A 74 1.99 17.87 -5.30
CA PHE A 74 3.26 17.91 -6.03
C PHE A 74 3.42 19.25 -6.77
N GLY A 75 4.66 19.74 -6.84
CA GLY A 75 5.03 20.95 -7.56
C GLY A 75 5.21 20.72 -9.08
N ASP A 76 5.97 21.60 -9.73
CA ASP A 76 6.30 21.45 -11.15
C ASP A 76 7.00 20.11 -11.43
N ALA A 77 6.56 19.41 -12.48
CA ALA A 77 7.15 18.14 -12.92
C ALA A 77 8.61 18.27 -13.36
N ALA A 78 9.06 19.46 -13.75
CA ALA A 78 10.47 19.73 -14.06
C ALA A 78 11.39 19.62 -12.84
N ASN A 79 10.85 19.62 -11.62
CA ASN A 79 11.61 19.48 -10.38
C ASN A 79 11.84 18.02 -9.97
N ALA A 80 11.43 17.05 -10.79
CA ALA A 80 11.71 15.64 -10.54
C ALA A 80 13.21 15.35 -10.73
N VAL A 81 13.82 14.79 -9.71
CA VAL A 81 15.18 14.25 -9.73
C VAL A 81 15.05 12.75 -9.48
N THR A 82 15.71 11.95 -10.33
CA THR A 82 15.60 10.49 -10.26
C THR A 82 16.98 9.85 -10.18
N ALA A 83 17.07 8.75 -9.45
CA ALA A 83 18.27 7.92 -9.36
C ALA A 83 17.91 6.43 -9.42
N GLY A 84 18.78 5.64 -10.06
CA GLY A 84 18.58 4.20 -10.23
C GLY A 84 17.45 3.84 -11.19
N ASN A 85 16.70 2.78 -10.88
CA ASN A 85 15.63 2.29 -11.73
C ASN A 85 14.33 3.05 -11.49
N VAL A 86 14.26 4.27 -12.01
CA VAL A 86 13.05 5.11 -12.00
C VAL A 86 12.70 5.53 -13.41
N SER A 87 11.41 5.44 -13.74
CA SER A 87 10.88 5.86 -15.04
C SER A 87 9.51 6.50 -14.90
N GLY A 88 9.02 7.13 -15.98
CA GLY A 88 7.71 7.76 -16.02
C GLY A 88 7.74 9.26 -15.74
N SER A 89 6.60 9.81 -15.34
CA SER A 89 6.42 11.25 -15.12
C SER A 89 5.26 11.53 -14.17
N LEU A 90 5.18 12.75 -13.64
CA LEU A 90 4.06 13.17 -12.79
C LEU A 90 2.70 13.02 -13.49
N ALA A 91 2.65 13.19 -14.83
CA ALA A 91 1.42 13.10 -15.62
C ALA A 91 0.97 11.66 -15.88
N SER A 92 1.91 10.74 -16.10
CA SER A 92 1.62 9.34 -16.47
C SER A 92 1.73 8.36 -15.30
N GLY A 93 2.30 8.79 -14.17
CA GLY A 93 2.77 7.91 -13.11
C GLY A 93 4.27 7.68 -13.18
N TYR A 94 4.88 7.45 -12.01
CA TYR A 94 6.26 7.03 -11.87
C TYR A 94 6.34 5.55 -11.52
N VAL A 95 7.33 4.84 -12.03
CA VAL A 95 7.63 3.45 -11.66
C VAL A 95 9.02 3.42 -11.07
N ILE A 96 9.14 2.90 -9.84
CA ILE A 96 10.41 2.68 -9.14
C ILE A 96 10.63 1.19 -9.03
N GLY A 97 11.62 0.65 -9.73
CA GLY A 97 12.09 -0.74 -9.56
C GLY A 97 13.02 -0.88 -8.37
N ASN A 98 13.23 -2.09 -7.86
CA ASN A 98 14.10 -2.36 -6.70
C ASN A 98 15.49 -2.92 -7.06
N ASN A 99 15.94 -2.80 -8.31
CA ASN A 99 17.04 -3.62 -8.84
C ASN A 99 18.17 -2.83 -9.52
N ASP A 100 18.29 -1.53 -9.29
CA ASP A 100 19.49 -0.83 -9.71
C ASP A 100 20.74 -1.41 -9.03
N ALA A 101 21.81 -1.59 -9.81
CA ALA A 101 23.06 -2.20 -9.33
C ALA A 101 23.77 -1.36 -8.26
N SER A 102 23.49 -0.05 -8.20
CA SER A 102 24.04 0.86 -7.19
C SER A 102 23.33 0.73 -5.84
N GLY A 103 22.21 0.00 -5.77
CA GLY A 103 21.45 -0.26 -4.55
C GLY A 103 20.46 0.83 -4.14
N TYR A 104 20.32 1.90 -4.95
CA TYR A 104 19.44 3.03 -4.68
C TYR A 104 18.51 3.29 -5.87
N ASN A 105 17.20 3.35 -5.61
CA ASN A 105 16.15 3.67 -6.55
C ASN A 105 15.26 4.73 -5.89
N ASP A 106 15.33 5.95 -6.40
CA ASP A 106 14.83 7.14 -5.73
C ASP A 106 14.17 8.12 -6.71
N LEU A 107 13.00 8.62 -6.31
CA LEU A 107 12.34 9.77 -6.89
C LEU A 107 12.27 10.88 -5.84
N PHE A 108 13.07 11.92 -6.07
CA PHE A 108 13.07 13.14 -5.29
C PHE A 108 12.32 14.24 -6.05
N HIS A 109 11.34 14.89 -5.42
CA HIS A 109 10.46 15.82 -6.13
C HIS A 109 10.03 17.00 -5.25
N GLY A 110 9.91 18.18 -5.85
CA GLY A 110 9.36 19.35 -5.17
C GLY A 110 7.86 19.18 -4.86
N VAL A 111 7.44 19.60 -3.67
CA VAL A 111 6.04 19.57 -3.20
C VAL A 111 5.63 20.91 -2.59
N ASN A 112 4.32 21.17 -2.58
CA ASN A 112 3.73 22.36 -2.00
C ASN A 112 3.16 22.04 -0.61
N PHE A 113 3.65 22.74 0.41
CA PHE A 113 3.13 22.65 1.77
C PHE A 113 1.89 23.52 1.97
N GLY A 114 1.18 23.31 3.08
CA GLY A 114 -0.03 24.07 3.45
C GLY A 114 -1.34 23.33 3.26
N GLY A 115 -1.27 22.08 2.82
CA GLY A 115 -2.41 21.18 2.69
C GLY A 115 -1.93 19.73 2.71
N LYS A 116 -2.55 18.88 1.90
CA LYS A 116 -2.12 17.48 1.78
C LYS A 116 -1.16 17.29 0.61
N VAL A 117 -0.14 16.48 0.82
CA VAL A 117 0.69 15.87 -0.21
C VAL A 117 0.39 14.38 -0.22
N GLY A 118 0.16 13.78 -1.39
CA GLY A 118 -0.17 12.36 -1.43
C GLY A 118 -0.26 11.79 -2.83
N PHE A 119 -0.40 10.46 -2.86
CA PHE A 119 -0.37 9.63 -4.05
C PHE A 119 -0.86 8.22 -3.71
N THR A 120 -1.17 7.45 -4.74
CA THR A 120 -1.40 6.00 -4.65
C THR A 120 -0.11 5.27 -5.02
N VAL A 121 0.28 4.28 -4.22
CA VAL A 121 1.34 3.32 -4.55
C VAL A 121 0.75 1.95 -4.79
N THR A 122 1.16 1.30 -5.88
CA THR A 122 0.80 -0.07 -6.24
C THR A 122 2.07 -0.89 -6.40
N PHE A 123 2.19 -1.97 -5.64
CA PHE A 123 3.30 -2.89 -5.71
C PHE A 123 3.01 -4.08 -6.62
N SER A 124 4.03 -4.51 -7.35
CA SER A 124 4.03 -5.73 -8.15
C SER A 124 5.45 -6.26 -8.28
N GLY A 125 5.63 -7.50 -8.70
CA GLY A 125 6.94 -8.10 -8.84
C GLY A 125 6.90 -9.61 -9.02
N ASP A 126 8.08 -10.19 -9.09
CA ASP A 126 8.27 -11.64 -9.12
C ASP A 126 7.89 -12.23 -7.77
N LEU A 127 7.02 -13.24 -7.81
CA LEU A 127 6.56 -13.94 -6.63
C LEU A 127 7.37 -15.22 -6.44
N ASP A 128 7.95 -15.37 -5.25
CA ASP A 128 8.69 -16.57 -4.88
C ASP A 128 8.47 -16.89 -3.39
N PRO A 129 7.54 -17.81 -3.06
CA PRO A 129 7.28 -18.20 -1.68
C PRO A 129 8.50 -18.80 -0.96
N SER A 130 9.47 -19.36 -1.69
CA SER A 130 10.70 -19.88 -1.09
C SER A 130 11.61 -18.77 -0.55
N LEU A 131 11.41 -17.53 -1.01
CA LEU A 131 12.12 -16.33 -0.62
C LEU A 131 11.27 -15.40 0.24
N SER A 132 10.29 -15.93 0.97
CA SER A 132 9.32 -15.14 1.76
C SER A 132 9.95 -14.26 2.87
N GLY A 133 11.19 -14.54 3.26
CA GLY A 133 11.97 -13.69 4.18
C GLY A 133 12.71 -12.53 3.49
N LEU A 134 12.72 -12.47 2.15
CA LEU A 134 13.33 -11.39 1.38
C LEU A 134 12.26 -10.41 0.91
N GLY A 135 12.65 -9.14 0.85
CA GLY A 135 11.72 -8.08 0.50
C GLY A 135 12.39 -6.78 0.14
N SER A 136 11.55 -5.81 -0.15
CA SER A 136 11.93 -4.42 -0.46
C SER A 136 11.16 -3.47 0.42
N ALA A 137 11.81 -2.36 0.79
CA ALA A 137 11.18 -1.31 1.56
C ALA A 137 10.89 -0.12 0.64
N PHE A 138 9.63 0.32 0.66
CA PHE A 138 9.23 1.60 0.10
C PHE A 138 9.20 2.65 1.20
N GLY A 139 10.02 3.68 1.07
CA GLY A 139 10.14 4.78 2.02
C GLY A 139 9.55 6.07 1.47
N VAL A 140 8.92 6.84 2.35
CA VAL A 140 8.46 8.21 2.07
C VAL A 140 9.01 9.14 3.12
N SER A 141 9.72 10.18 2.70
CA SER A 141 10.29 11.21 3.59
C SER A 141 9.96 12.60 3.05
N LEU A 142 9.83 13.58 3.95
CA LEU A 142 9.70 14.99 3.57
C LEU A 142 10.94 15.76 4.00
N PHE A 143 11.32 16.75 3.21
CA PHE A 143 12.45 17.62 3.47
C PHE A 143 12.05 19.09 3.33
N ASP A 144 12.81 19.95 4.01
CA ASP A 144 12.74 21.40 3.88
C ASP A 144 13.03 21.88 2.45
N ASN A 145 12.90 23.18 2.19
CA ASN A 145 13.11 23.73 0.84
C ASN A 145 14.54 23.55 0.31
N SER A 146 15.54 23.32 1.19
CA SER A 146 16.90 22.97 0.77
C SER A 146 17.03 21.52 0.31
N GLY A 147 16.06 20.66 0.64
CA GLY A 147 16.06 19.24 0.32
C GLY A 147 17.01 18.42 1.19
N THR A 148 17.41 18.92 2.36
CA THR A 148 18.43 18.27 3.19
C THR A 148 17.98 17.97 4.61
N VAL A 149 17.08 18.76 5.17
CA VAL A 149 16.60 18.59 6.55
C VAL A 149 15.28 17.83 6.52
N ALA A 150 15.27 16.61 7.08
CA ALA A 150 14.05 15.79 7.18
C ALA A 150 13.01 16.45 8.10
N LEU A 151 11.74 16.39 7.71
CA LEU A 151 10.62 17.05 8.37
C LEU A 151 9.52 16.07 8.79
N GLY A 152 8.79 16.47 9.84
CA GLY A 152 7.52 15.83 10.23
C GLY A 152 7.64 14.48 10.92
N THR A 153 8.84 14.01 11.26
CA THR A 153 9.07 12.74 11.95
C THR A 153 10.14 12.88 13.02
N ALA A 154 10.05 12.05 14.06
CA ALA A 154 11.12 11.86 15.04
C ALA A 154 11.98 10.62 14.74
N ALA A 155 11.66 9.87 13.68
CA ALA A 155 12.37 8.66 13.33
C ALA A 155 13.79 8.96 12.83
N ALA A 156 14.77 8.18 13.30
CA ALA A 156 16.18 8.38 12.96
C ALA A 156 16.49 8.19 11.46
N ASN A 157 15.65 7.46 10.73
CA ASN A 157 15.76 7.27 9.29
C ASN A 157 15.07 8.37 8.47
N GLY A 158 14.44 9.37 9.10
CA GLY A 158 13.76 10.47 8.41
C GLY A 158 12.45 10.09 7.71
N ALA A 159 12.01 8.84 7.79
CA ALA A 159 10.82 8.36 7.11
C ALA A 159 9.53 8.71 7.86
N LEU A 160 8.50 9.06 7.09
CA LEU A 160 7.11 9.23 7.50
C LEU A 160 6.27 7.99 7.20
N VAL A 161 6.61 7.27 6.13
CA VAL A 161 5.96 6.00 5.75
C VAL A 161 7.03 5.00 5.35
N VAL A 162 6.88 3.76 5.82
CA VAL A 162 7.63 2.61 5.33
C VAL A 162 6.62 1.49 5.03
N LEU A 163 6.61 1.02 3.78
CA LEU A 163 5.85 -0.15 3.35
C LEU A 163 6.83 -1.26 2.95
N ASN A 164 6.74 -2.42 3.60
CA ASN A 164 7.63 -3.55 3.31
C ASN A 164 6.93 -4.51 2.37
N TRP A 165 7.37 -4.56 1.12
CA TRP A 165 6.95 -5.53 0.13
C TRP A 165 7.68 -6.86 0.32
N THR A 166 6.94 -7.95 0.13
CA THR A 166 7.47 -9.33 0.20
C THR A 166 7.24 -10.05 -1.12
N SER A 167 8.06 -11.07 -1.39
CA SER A 167 7.92 -12.01 -2.51
C SER A 167 6.63 -12.85 -2.47
N LEU A 168 5.78 -12.66 -1.46
CA LEU A 168 4.43 -13.22 -1.38
C LEU A 168 3.38 -12.35 -2.08
N GLY A 169 3.76 -11.20 -2.62
CA GLY A 169 2.85 -10.35 -3.40
C GLY A 169 2.08 -9.34 -2.56
N SER A 170 2.58 -9.01 -1.38
CA SER A 170 1.92 -8.09 -0.46
C SER A 170 2.88 -7.16 0.23
N ALA A 171 2.38 -5.97 0.62
CA ALA A 171 3.10 -5.04 1.46
C ALA A 171 2.42 -4.80 2.81
N VAL A 172 3.22 -4.48 3.81
CA VAL A 172 2.75 -4.14 5.16
C VAL A 172 3.39 -2.85 5.62
N ALA A 173 2.59 -1.94 6.17
CA ALA A 173 3.05 -0.69 6.74
C ALA A 173 3.77 -0.90 8.08
N THR A 174 4.95 -0.33 8.23
CA THR A 174 5.64 -0.23 9.53
C THR A 174 5.04 0.92 10.33
N PRO A 175 4.66 0.72 11.60
CA PRO A 175 4.27 1.81 12.48
C PRO A 175 5.43 2.79 12.70
N LEU A 176 5.18 4.09 12.50
CA LEU A 176 6.17 5.16 12.69
C LEU A 176 5.61 6.26 13.60
N VAL A 177 6.52 7.00 14.22
CA VAL A 177 6.19 8.14 15.11
C VAL A 177 6.31 9.43 14.32
N ASN A 178 5.20 9.86 13.74
CA ASN A 178 5.12 11.07 12.93
C ASN A 178 4.64 12.24 13.79
N GLN A 179 5.18 13.42 13.50
CA GLN A 179 4.81 14.70 14.12
C GLN A 179 3.76 15.47 13.29
N ILE A 180 3.43 14.95 12.11
CA ILE A 180 2.38 15.48 11.22
C ILE A 180 1.31 14.42 10.97
N GLY A 181 0.12 14.87 10.55
CA GLY A 181 -0.96 13.97 10.16
C GLY A 181 -0.52 13.08 8.99
N THR A 182 -0.49 11.77 9.19
CA THR A 182 -0.09 10.81 8.17
C THR A 182 -1.14 9.72 8.07
N SER A 183 -1.64 9.46 6.86
CA SER A 183 -2.59 8.40 6.58
C SER A 183 -1.99 7.43 5.56
N VAL A 184 -2.07 6.14 5.88
CA VAL A 184 -1.71 5.04 4.99
C VAL A 184 -2.88 4.08 5.01
N SER A 185 -3.59 3.99 3.88
CA SER A 185 -4.80 3.17 3.78
C SER A 185 -4.66 2.17 2.65
N ALA A 186 -4.86 0.89 2.97
CA ALA A 186 -4.96 -0.15 1.98
C ALA A 186 -6.21 0.08 1.11
N VAL A 187 -6.05 0.04 -0.21
CA VAL A 187 -7.18 0.14 -1.15
C VAL A 187 -7.74 -1.26 -1.36
N PRO A 188 -9.00 -1.53 -1.00
CA PRO A 188 -9.58 -2.86 -1.19
C PRO A 188 -9.58 -3.25 -2.67
N GLU A 189 -9.08 -4.45 -2.96
CA GLU A 189 -9.12 -4.98 -4.32
C GLU A 189 -10.57 -5.09 -4.83
N PRO A 190 -10.83 -4.86 -6.13
CA PRO A 190 -12.19 -4.97 -6.69
C PRO A 190 -12.88 -6.31 -6.40
N HIS A 191 -12.12 -7.40 -6.32
CA HIS A 191 -12.65 -8.72 -5.99
C HIS A 191 -13.16 -8.82 -4.56
N THR A 192 -12.63 -8.05 -3.61
CA THR A 192 -13.14 -7.99 -2.23
C THR A 192 -14.59 -7.52 -2.20
N TRP A 193 -14.92 -6.50 -3.02
CA TRP A 193 -16.29 -6.02 -3.17
C TRP A 193 -17.20 -7.03 -3.86
N LEU A 194 -16.69 -7.73 -4.89
CA LEU A 194 -17.43 -8.79 -5.56
C LEU A 194 -17.72 -9.95 -4.61
N MET A 195 -16.75 -10.38 -3.80
CA MET A 195 -16.91 -11.46 -2.82
C MET A 195 -17.86 -11.05 -1.69
N LEU A 196 -17.76 -9.80 -1.21
CA LEU A 196 -18.70 -9.25 -0.24
C LEU A 196 -20.12 -9.22 -0.82
N GLY A 197 -20.27 -8.71 -2.05
CA GLY A 197 -21.55 -8.67 -2.76
C GLY A 197 -22.13 -10.06 -3.00
N ALA A 198 -21.30 -11.03 -3.41
CA ALA A 198 -21.69 -12.41 -3.59
C ALA A 198 -22.14 -13.05 -2.26
N GLY A 199 -21.41 -12.79 -1.17
CA GLY A 199 -21.77 -13.24 0.18
C GLY A 199 -23.13 -12.69 0.62
N LEU A 200 -23.38 -11.39 0.43
CA LEU A 200 -24.65 -10.75 0.73
C LEU A 200 -25.81 -11.31 -0.13
N ALA A 201 -25.57 -11.55 -1.42
CA ALA A 201 -26.55 -12.14 -2.33
C ALA A 201 -26.95 -13.57 -1.90
N LEU A 202 -25.97 -14.39 -1.49
CA LEU A 202 -26.21 -15.74 -0.97
C LEU A 202 -27.03 -15.69 0.33
N LEU A 203 -26.68 -14.80 1.27
CA LEU A 203 -27.43 -14.62 2.52
C LEU A 203 -28.88 -14.17 2.26
N GLY A 204 -29.08 -13.22 1.34
CA GLY A 204 -30.41 -12.77 0.92
C GLY A 204 -31.24 -13.89 0.28
N GLY A 205 -30.62 -14.72 -0.57
CA GLY A 205 -31.27 -15.88 -1.18
C GLY A 205 -31.72 -16.93 -0.15
N VAL A 206 -30.88 -17.22 0.85
CA VAL A 206 -31.22 -18.15 1.94
C VAL A 206 -32.36 -17.58 2.81
N ALA A 207 -32.30 -16.30 3.16
CA ALA A 207 -33.35 -15.64 3.95
C ALA A 207 -34.71 -15.67 3.23
N ARG A 208 -34.72 -15.42 1.91
CA ARG A 208 -35.92 -15.52 1.07
C ARG A 208 -36.51 -16.92 1.06
N ARG A 209 -35.68 -17.96 0.88
CA ARG A 209 -36.14 -19.36 0.88
C ARG A 209 -36.73 -19.79 2.22
N ARG A 210 -36.16 -19.32 3.35
CA ARG A 210 -36.71 -19.61 4.69
C ARG A 210 -38.10 -19.02 4.88
N ARG A 211 -38.38 -17.84 4.34
CA ARG A 211 -39.70 -17.20 4.39
C ARG A 211 -40.76 -17.86 3.49
N GLN A 212 -40.35 -18.64 2.50
CA GLN A 212 -41.27 -19.35 1.59
C GLN A 212 -41.63 -20.76 2.07
N HIS A 213 -40.94 -21.27 3.10
CA HIS A 213 -41.12 -22.62 3.64
C HIS A 213 -41.53 -22.66 5.11
N GLY A 214 -41.92 -21.51 5.70
CA GLY A 214 -42.54 -21.40 7.01
C GLY A 214 -43.83 -20.60 6.88
#